data_AF-A0A353N734-F1
#
_entry.id   AF-A0A353N734-F1
#
_cell.length_a   1.000
_cell.length_b   1.000
_cell.length_c   1.000
_cell.angle_alpha   90.00
_cell.angle_beta   90.00
_cell.angle_gamma   90.00
#
_symmetry.space_group_name_H-M   'P 1'
#
loop_
_entity.id
_entity.type
_entity.pdbx_description
1 polymer ?
#
loop_
_entity_poly.entity_id
_entity_poly.type
_entity_poly.pdbx_seq_one_letter_code
_entity_poly.pdbx_strand_id
1 'polypeptide(L)' 'KLITFSEREAVLALMKMNDYVDVLIPRGGAGLIKTVLNNSTVPVIETGVGNCHIFVDQTAEIESARQIILNAKTQR' A
#
# COMPACT_ATOMS: atom_id res chain seq x y z
N LYS A 1 16.37 -15.31 14.57
CA LYS A 1 17.69 -14.94 14.01
C LYS A 1 17.54 -13.54 13.45
N LEU A 2 18.11 -12.52 14.09
CA LEU A 2 18.02 -11.13 13.63
C LEU A 2 18.91 -10.95 12.39
N ILE A 3 18.48 -10.11 11.46
CA ILE A 3 19.18 -9.85 10.20
C ILE A 3 20.43 -8.99 10.49
N THR A 4 21.62 -9.44 10.04
CA THR A 4 22.93 -8.83 10.35
C THR A 4 23.59 -8.15 9.15
N PHE A 5 22.85 -7.91 8.07
CA PHE A 5 23.34 -7.28 6.83
C PHE A 5 22.73 -5.89 6.65
N SER A 6 23.28 -5.10 5.70
CA SER A 6 22.78 -3.75 5.43
C SER A 6 21.27 -3.77 5.10
N GLU A 7 20.55 -2.71 5.46
CA GLU A 7 19.08 -2.67 5.35
C GLU A 7 18.56 -3.01 3.93
N ARG A 8 19.31 -2.65 2.88
CA ARG A 8 18.90 -2.91 1.49
C ARG A 8 19.09 -4.36 1.06
N GLU A 9 20.20 -4.98 1.43
CA GLU A 9 20.48 -6.39 1.10
C GLU A 9 19.54 -7.33 1.86
N ALA A 10 19.22 -6.99 3.11
CA ALA A 10 18.24 -7.66 3.94
C ALA A 10 16.85 -7.71 3.29
N VAL A 11 16.40 -6.58 2.75
CA VAL A 11 15.09 -6.46 2.12
C VAL A 11 15.02 -7.30 0.83
N LEU A 12 16.07 -7.31 0.01
CA LEU A 12 16.11 -8.15 -1.19
C LEU A 12 16.18 -9.65 -0.88
N ALA A 13 16.85 -10.03 0.21
CA ALA A 13 16.85 -11.41 0.67
C ALA A 13 15.43 -11.84 1.10
N LEU A 14 14.75 -11.00 1.90
CA LEU A 14 13.40 -11.27 2.39
C LEU A 14 12.39 -11.50 1.24
N MET A 15 12.52 -10.74 0.16
CA MET A 15 11.71 -10.88 -1.07
C MET A 15 11.76 -12.29 -1.69
N LYS A 16 12.78 -13.09 -1.37
CA LYS A 16 13.05 -14.41 -1.96
C LYS A 16 12.91 -15.58 -0.98
N MET A 17 12.51 -15.34 0.26
CA MET A 17 12.46 -16.37 1.31
C MET A 17 11.15 -17.16 1.30
N ASN A 18 10.82 -17.86 0.21
CA ASN A 18 9.55 -18.59 0.06
C ASN A 18 9.33 -19.66 1.14
N ASP A 19 10.40 -20.24 1.69
CA ASP A 19 10.30 -21.29 2.72
C ASP A 19 9.99 -20.73 4.13
N TYR A 20 10.07 -19.40 4.30
CA TYR A 20 10.00 -18.75 5.62
C TYR A 20 9.03 -17.57 5.67
N VAL A 21 8.62 -17.06 4.51
CA VAL A 21 7.74 -15.90 4.38
C VAL A 21 6.61 -16.26 3.43
N ASP A 22 5.40 -16.35 3.95
CA ASP A 22 4.21 -16.71 3.17
C ASP A 22 3.74 -15.56 2.26
N VAL A 23 3.90 -14.30 2.73
CA VAL A 23 3.41 -13.13 2.01
C VAL A 23 4.17 -11.85 2.35
N LEU A 24 4.31 -10.97 1.37
CA LEU A 24 4.81 -9.61 1.52
C LEU A 24 3.71 -8.58 1.28
N ILE A 25 3.65 -7.57 2.15
CA ILE A 25 2.70 -6.45 2.04
C ILE A 25 3.49 -5.13 1.98
N PRO A 26 3.89 -4.68 0.79
CA PRO A 26 4.60 -3.41 0.65
C PRO A 26 3.68 -2.24 1.02
N ARG A 27 4.10 -1.43 1.99
CA ARG A 27 3.43 -0.18 2.39
C ARG A 27 4.40 0.97 2.24
N GLY A 28 4.12 1.90 1.34
CA GLY A 28 4.97 3.05 1.09
C GLY A 28 4.78 3.63 -0.30
N GLY A 29 5.76 4.42 -0.76
CA GLY A 29 5.70 5.06 -2.08
C GLY A 29 5.71 4.07 -3.24
N ALA A 30 5.24 4.52 -4.41
CA ALA A 30 5.16 3.71 -5.62
C ALA A 30 6.48 3.03 -6.01
N GLY A 31 7.63 3.68 -5.74
CA GLY A 31 8.95 3.10 -6.00
C GLY A 31 9.24 1.87 -5.14
N LEU A 32 8.84 1.87 -3.86
CA LEU A 32 9.00 0.72 -2.97
C LEU A 32 8.12 -0.44 -3.44
N ILE A 33 6.84 -0.16 -3.71
CA ILE A 33 5.87 -1.16 -4.18
C ILE A 33 6.39 -1.81 -5.47
N LYS A 34 6.82 -1.00 -6.44
CA LYS A 34 7.39 -1.48 -7.71
C LYS A 34 8.66 -2.32 -7.50
N THR A 35 9.51 -1.93 -6.55
CA THR A 35 10.72 -2.69 -6.23
C THR A 35 10.39 -4.06 -5.67
N VAL A 36 9.44 -4.14 -4.73
CA VAL A 36 8.99 -5.42 -4.14
C VAL A 36 8.35 -6.30 -5.21
N LEU A 37 7.44 -5.75 -6.03
CA LEU A 37 6.78 -6.52 -7.09
C LEU A 37 7.76 -7.08 -8.13
N ASN A 38 8.78 -6.31 -8.51
CA ASN A 38 9.74 -6.74 -9.53
C ASN A 38 10.78 -7.77 -9.05
N ASN A 39 11.04 -7.83 -7.75
CA ASN A 39 12.14 -8.64 -7.20
C ASN A 39 11.69 -9.80 -6.31
N SER A 40 10.41 -9.87 -5.93
CA SER A 40 9.91 -10.90 -5.04
C SER A 40 9.53 -12.18 -5.77
N THR A 41 9.96 -13.30 -5.21
CA THR A 41 9.41 -14.62 -5.53
C THR A 41 8.34 -15.01 -4.52
N VAL A 42 8.42 -14.46 -3.31
CA VAL A 42 7.39 -14.60 -2.28
C VAL A 42 6.11 -13.91 -2.77
N PRO A 43 4.91 -14.50 -2.56
CA PRO A 43 3.65 -13.87 -2.92
C PRO A 43 3.52 -12.45 -2.35
N VAL A 44 3.09 -11.50 -3.18
CA VAL A 44 2.95 -10.09 -2.79
C VAL A 44 1.48 -9.67 -2.86
N ILE A 45 0.98 -9.07 -1.78
CA ILE A 45 -0.30 -8.34 -1.79
C ILE A 45 0.01 -6.88 -2.05
N GLU A 46 -0.21 -6.42 -3.28
CA GLU A 46 -0.06 -5.02 -3.64
C GLU A 46 -1.14 -4.17 -2.96
N THR A 47 -0.72 -3.10 -2.29
CA THR A 47 -1.65 -2.03 -1.94
C THR A 47 -1.62 -0.99 -3.03
N GLY A 48 -2.69 -0.94 -3.84
CA GLY A 48 -2.78 -0.06 -5.00
C GLY A 48 -2.75 1.43 -4.66
N VAL A 49 -2.84 2.26 -5.70
CA VAL A 49 -2.91 3.71 -5.58
C VAL A 49 -4.26 4.15 -4.99
N GLY A 50 -4.21 4.94 -3.92
CA GLY A 50 -5.39 5.48 -3.23
C GLY A 50 -6.10 6.62 -3.98
N ASN A 51 -6.34 6.46 -5.29
CA ASN A 51 -7.08 7.44 -6.08
C ASN A 51 -8.60 7.24 -5.88
N CYS A 52 -9.12 7.79 -4.79
CA CYS A 52 -10.52 7.67 -4.43
C CYS A 52 -11.34 8.86 -4.95
N HIS A 53 -12.47 8.56 -5.60
CA HIS A 53 -13.45 9.52 -6.11
C HIS A 53 -14.73 9.52 -5.26
N ILE A 54 -15.39 10.67 -5.19
CA ILE A 54 -16.72 10.81 -4.58
C ILE A 54 -17.66 11.35 -5.67
N PHE A 55 -18.80 10.68 -5.85
CA PHE A 55 -19.88 11.13 -6.71
C PHE A 55 -21.02 11.66 -5.83
N VAL A 56 -21.52 12.86 -6.14
CA VAL A 56 -22.67 13.46 -5.48
C VAL A 56 -23.84 13.39 -6.44
N ASP A 57 -24.82 12.55 -6.10
CA ASP A 57 -26.03 12.40 -6.89
C ASP A 57 -26.87 13.69 -6.87
N GLN A 58 -27.66 13.93 -7.92
CA GLN A 58 -28.54 15.10 -7.99
C GLN A 58 -29.55 15.16 -6.85
N THR A 59 -29.92 14.02 -6.28
CA THR A 59 -30.87 13.91 -5.16
C THR A 59 -30.20 14.01 -3.78
N ALA A 60 -28.87 14.17 -3.72
CA ALA A 60 -28.14 14.20 -2.47
C ALA A 60 -28.41 15.49 -1.67
N GLU A 61 -28.52 15.34 -0.35
CA GLU A 61 -28.54 16.49 0.57
C GLU A 61 -27.14 17.10 0.64
N ILE A 62 -27.04 18.40 0.32
CA ILE A 62 -25.77 19.08 0.05
C ILE A 62 -24.90 19.18 1.30
N GLU A 63 -25.49 19.43 2.47
CA GLU A 63 -24.72 19.61 3.69
C GLU A 63 -24.08 18.30 4.16
N SER A 64 -24.81 17.19 4.04
CA SER A 64 -24.33 15.83 4.30
C SER A 64 -23.20 15.46 3.33
N ALA A 65 -23.37 15.73 2.03
CA ALA A 65 -22.34 15.47 1.03
C ALA A 65 -21.06 16.29 1.32
N ARG A 66 -21.21 17.56 1.70
CA ARG A 66 -20.09 18.44 2.08
C ARG A 66 -19.27 17.87 3.23
N GLN A 67 -19.92 17.37 4.28
CA GLN A 67 -19.25 16.78 5.43
C GLN A 67 -18.44 15.52 5.06
N ILE A 68 -19.01 14.64 4.24
CA ILE A 68 -18.35 13.42 3.76
C ILE A 68 -17.11 13.78 2.92
N ILE A 69 -17.25 14.71 1.96
CA ILE A 69 -16.15 15.12 1.08
C ILE A 69 -15.00 15.72 1.88
N LEU A 70 -15.32 16.57 2.87
CA LEU A 70 -14.30 17.19 3.71
C LEU A 70 -13.55 16.13 4.50
N ASN A 71 -14.27 15.27 5.23
CA ASN A 71 -13.66 14.20 6.03
C ASN A 71 -12.76 13.29 5.18
N ALA A 72 -13.22 12.89 3.99
CA ALA A 72 -12.49 11.98 3.10
C ALA A 72 -11.16 12.54 2.58
N LYS A 73 -10.95 13.86 2.61
CA LYS A 73 -9.75 14.51 2.04
C LYS A 73 -8.90 15.25 3.06
N THR A 74 -9.44 15.60 4.22
CA THR A 74 -8.72 16.38 5.24
C THR A 74 -8.36 15.58 6.49
N GLN A 75 -8.85 14.35 6.63
CA GLN A 75 -8.44 13.46 7.72
C GLN A 75 -7.09 12.79 7.40
N ARG A 76 -6.22 12.69 8.40
CA ARG A 76 -4.88 12.08 8.31
C ARG A 76 -4.81 10.79 9.11
#